data_AF-A0A165Z882-F1
#
_entry.id   AF-A0A165Z882-F1
#
_cell.length_a   1.000
_cell.length_b   1.000
_cell.length_c   1.000
_cell.angle_alpha   90.00
_cell.angle_beta   90.00
_cell.angle_gamma   90.00
#
_symmetry.space_group_name_H-M   'P 1'
#
loop_
_entity.id
_entity.type
_entity.pdbx_description
1 polymer ?
#
loop_
_entity_poly.entity_id
_entity_poly.type
_entity_poly.pdbx_seq_one_letter_code
_entity_poly.pdbx_strand_id
1 'polypeptide(L)'
;MKQKAFPLDGSHFVSIGDMDTVNVNYIPSEWERTKKGIGNLIGAGAWGKCMIDNLKDISDLLEDAQSDIAKYDSDGVISFTHTDRKSQYQSLYENFLVMHRFSGRIGDIVDRTIDEPFYQDIDAFVEAMRDLSISEIKTKNRIGAKETIVVPGTYGSQETIEVPKAEVGLEDLFSGSNYYARLMEREYAS
;
A
#
# COMPACT_ATOMS: atom_id res chain seq x y z
N MET A 1 -2.48 -11.14 26.79
CA MET A 1 -2.11 -12.17 25.79
C MET A 1 -0.93 -11.63 24.99
N LYS A 2 0.11 -12.43 24.80
CA LYS A 2 1.38 -12.01 24.19
C LYS A 2 1.20 -11.87 22.67
N GLN A 3 1.44 -10.68 22.11
CA GLN A 3 1.75 -10.53 20.69
C GLN A 3 3.23 -10.89 20.51
N LYS A 4 3.50 -11.89 19.66
CA LYS A 4 4.85 -12.14 19.16
C LYS A 4 5.13 -11.09 18.08
N ALA A 5 6.05 -10.18 18.37
CA ALA A 5 6.68 -9.34 17.36
C ALA A 5 7.60 -10.23 16.50
N PHE A 6 7.35 -10.26 15.20
CA PHE A 6 8.35 -10.67 14.22
C PHE A 6 9.05 -9.40 13.73
N PRO A 7 10.39 -9.39 13.63
CA PRO A 7 11.11 -8.24 13.10
C PRO A 7 10.84 -8.14 11.60
N LEU A 8 10.35 -6.98 11.16
CA LEU A 8 10.27 -6.61 9.75
C LEU A 8 11.66 -6.14 9.30
N ASP A 9 12.57 -7.09 9.06
CA ASP A 9 13.64 -6.91 8.10
C ASP A 9 13.44 -7.92 6.97
N GLY A 10 13.84 -7.54 5.75
CA GLY A 10 13.74 -8.40 4.59
C GLY A 10 12.53 -8.11 3.73
N SER A 11 12.73 -7.19 2.78
CA SER A 11 12.04 -7.18 1.50
C SER A 11 11.97 -8.61 0.91
N HIS A 12 10.82 -9.26 1.01
CA HIS A 12 10.52 -10.52 0.36
C HIS A 12 9.52 -10.27 -0.78
N PHE A 13 10.05 -10.29 -2.01
CA PHE A 13 9.25 -10.22 -3.22
C PHE A 13 8.82 -11.63 -3.64
N VAL A 14 7.51 -11.84 -3.79
CA VAL A 14 6.96 -12.93 -4.60
C VAL A 14 6.53 -12.30 -5.92
N SER A 15 7.31 -12.49 -6.98
CA SER A 15 7.02 -11.96 -8.31
C SER A 15 6.01 -12.87 -9.01
N ILE A 16 4.75 -12.45 -9.06
CA ILE A 16 3.75 -12.96 -10.00
C ILE A 16 3.76 -11.99 -11.19
N GLY A 17 3.82 -12.52 -12.42
CA GLY A 17 4.15 -11.78 -13.64
C GLY A 17 3.31 -10.51 -13.89
N ASP A 18 3.97 -9.51 -14.48
CA ASP A 18 3.42 -8.28 -15.06
C ASP A 18 2.60 -7.36 -14.13
N MET A 19 2.98 -7.22 -12.85
CA MET A 19 2.64 -6.02 -12.07
C MET A 19 3.80 -5.04 -12.12
N ASP A 20 3.59 -3.88 -12.77
CA ASP A 20 4.45 -2.71 -12.57
C ASP A 20 4.53 -2.44 -11.07
N THR A 21 5.70 -2.65 -10.47
CA THR A 21 5.89 -2.45 -9.03
C THR A 21 5.67 -0.97 -8.71
N VAL A 22 4.57 -0.64 -8.04
CA VAL A 22 4.35 0.70 -7.51
C VAL A 22 5.35 0.92 -6.37
N ASN A 23 6.43 1.65 -6.65
CA ASN A 23 7.40 2.02 -5.63
C ASN A 23 6.90 3.24 -4.84
N VAL A 24 6.27 2.97 -3.69
CA VAL A 24 5.82 4.01 -2.76
C VAL A 24 6.83 4.14 -1.63
N ASN A 25 7.76 5.10 -1.76
CA ASN A 25 8.68 5.46 -0.68
C ASN A 25 7.98 6.37 0.34
N TYR A 26 6.99 5.83 1.06
CA TYR A 26 6.32 6.54 2.14
C TYR A 26 6.98 6.21 3.49
N ILE A 27 7.59 7.22 4.11
CA ILE A 27 8.20 7.10 5.44
C ILE A 27 7.45 8.06 6.39
N PRO A 28 6.50 7.56 7.21
CA PRO A 28 5.65 8.42 8.07
C PRO A 28 6.44 9.41 8.93
N SER A 29 7.58 8.98 9.48
CA SER A 29 8.41 9.79 10.36
C SER A 29 9.04 11.00 9.65
N GLU A 30 9.34 10.90 8.35
CA GLU A 30 9.87 12.02 7.56
C GLU A 30 8.80 13.08 7.28
N TRP A 31 7.56 12.65 7.04
CA TRP A 31 6.42 13.54 6.84
C TRP A 31 6.01 14.25 8.13
N GLU A 32 5.99 13.55 9.27
CA GLU A 32 5.76 14.18 10.57
C GLU A 32 6.89 15.16 10.95
N ARG A 33 8.15 14.83 10.63
CA ARG A 33 9.27 15.77 10.80
C ARG A 33 9.08 17.01 9.91
N THR A 34 8.64 16.84 8.67
CA THR A 34 8.37 17.93 7.72
C THR A 34 7.25 18.84 8.22
N LYS A 35 6.12 18.25 8.64
CA LYS A 35 5.00 18.95 9.28
C LYS A 35 5.47 19.77 10.49
N LYS A 36 6.21 19.16 11.41
CA LYS A 36 6.75 19.87 12.58
C LYS A 36 7.70 21.01 12.19
N GLY A 37 8.58 20.78 11.20
CA GLY A 37 9.51 21.80 10.71
C GLY A 37 8.78 23.02 10.10
N ILE A 38 7.81 22.77 9.23
CA ILE A 38 7.00 23.84 8.63
C ILE A 38 6.15 24.53 9.70
N GLY A 39 5.55 23.77 10.62
CA GLY A 39 4.75 24.31 11.71
C GLY A 39 5.54 25.27 12.61
N ASN A 40 6.81 24.97 12.88
CA ASN A 40 7.72 25.87 13.59
C ASN A 40 8.04 27.14 12.79
N LEU A 41 8.23 27.01 11.47
CA LEU A 41 8.55 28.14 10.58
C LEU A 41 7.42 29.18 10.54
N ILE A 42 6.18 28.71 10.41
CA ILE A 42 4.98 29.57 10.26
C ILE A 42 4.28 29.87 11.58
N GLY A 43 4.80 29.39 12.72
CA GLY A 43 4.17 29.63 14.02
C GLY A 43 2.84 28.91 14.21
N ALA A 44 2.60 27.78 13.52
CA ALA A 44 1.43 26.93 13.75
C ALA A 44 1.59 26.01 14.98
N GLY A 45 2.73 26.08 15.68
CA GLY A 45 3.01 25.40 16.94
C GLY A 45 2.62 26.21 18.19
N ALA A 46 2.91 25.67 19.37
CA ALA A 46 2.34 26.16 20.64
C ALA A 46 2.83 27.56 21.10
N TRP A 47 3.99 28.06 20.67
CA TRP A 47 4.54 29.32 21.21
C TRP A 47 5.37 30.09 20.16
N GLY A 48 5.07 31.39 19.99
CA GLY A 48 6.03 32.40 19.54
C GLY A 48 5.83 32.98 18.13
N LYS A 49 6.21 34.25 18.01
CA LYS A 49 6.38 35.03 16.78
C LYS A 49 7.09 34.21 15.69
N CYS A 50 6.50 34.11 14.51
CA CYS A 50 7.04 33.25 13.44
C CYS A 50 8.04 33.98 12.55
N MET A 51 8.71 33.26 11.64
CA MET A 51 9.65 33.88 10.69
C MET A 51 8.97 34.97 9.85
N ILE A 52 7.70 34.77 9.48
CA ILE A 52 6.93 35.73 8.69
C ILE A 52 6.61 36.99 9.49
N ASP A 53 6.32 36.86 10.79
CA ASP A 53 6.10 38.02 11.65
C ASP A 53 7.39 38.85 11.73
N ASN A 54 8.54 38.19 11.97
CA ASN A 54 9.84 38.87 11.99
C ASN A 54 10.15 39.62 10.68
N LEU A 55 9.79 39.04 9.52
CA LEU A 55 9.96 39.72 8.23
C LEU A 55 9.06 40.95 8.08
N LYS A 56 7.85 40.93 8.66
CA LYS A 56 6.96 42.09 8.70
C LYS A 56 7.52 43.18 9.60
N ASP A 57 8.02 42.87 10.80
CA ASP A 57 8.60 43.92 11.67
C ASP A 57 9.87 44.51 11.08
N ILE A 58 10.68 43.72 10.39
CA ILE A 58 11.85 44.26 9.66
C ILE A 58 11.36 45.25 8.59
N SER A 59 10.27 44.95 7.88
CA SER A 59 9.68 45.89 6.93
C SER A 59 9.19 47.16 7.62
N ASP A 60 8.53 47.04 8.77
CA ASP A 60 8.08 48.20 9.57
C ASP A 60 9.29 49.07 10.00
N LEU A 61 10.36 48.45 10.50
CA LEU A 61 11.58 49.15 10.91
C LEU A 61 12.27 49.88 9.75
N LEU A 62 12.25 49.30 8.54
CA LEU A 62 12.81 49.93 7.35
C LEU A 62 11.94 51.08 6.86
N GLU A 63 10.62 50.98 6.99
CA GLU A 63 9.69 52.09 6.72
C GLU A 63 9.91 53.26 7.69
N ASP A 64 10.09 52.97 8.98
CA ASP A 64 10.40 53.97 10.01
C ASP A 64 11.76 54.65 9.72
N ALA A 65 12.80 53.87 9.39
CA ALA A 65 14.11 54.40 9.05
C ALA A 65 14.07 55.31 7.81
N GLN A 66 13.27 54.94 6.80
CA GLN A 66 13.06 55.78 5.62
C GLN A 66 12.35 57.09 5.99
N SER A 67 11.34 57.04 6.85
CA SER A 67 10.63 58.23 7.34
C SER A 67 11.56 59.16 8.12
N ASP A 68 12.37 58.61 9.02
CA ASP A 68 13.32 59.37 9.84
C ASP A 68 14.39 60.05 8.99
N ILE A 69 14.98 59.35 8.02
CA ILE A 69 15.95 59.95 7.08
C ILE A 69 15.28 61.11 6.33
N ALA A 70 14.10 60.89 5.74
CA ALA A 70 13.38 61.95 5.02
C ALA A 70 13.03 63.17 5.88
N LYS A 71 12.83 62.96 7.19
CA LYS A 71 12.50 64.02 8.15
C LYS A 71 13.71 64.81 8.63
N TYR A 72 14.83 64.13 8.90
CA TYR A 72 16.00 64.74 9.55
C TYR A 72 17.12 65.12 8.58
N ASP A 73 17.16 64.54 7.38
CA ASP A 73 18.15 64.85 6.34
C ASP A 73 17.85 66.19 5.65
N SER A 74 18.20 67.28 6.33
CA SER A 74 17.86 68.64 5.89
C SER A 74 18.69 69.14 4.70
N ASP A 75 19.87 68.56 4.48
CA ASP A 75 20.78 68.90 3.38
C ASP A 75 20.64 67.97 2.16
N GLY A 76 19.82 66.91 2.26
CA GLY A 76 19.50 66.00 1.16
C GLY A 76 20.65 65.10 0.74
N VAL A 77 21.69 64.95 1.56
CA VAL A 77 22.89 64.15 1.23
C VAL A 77 22.62 62.65 1.37
N ILE A 78 21.66 62.26 2.21
CA ILE A 78 21.35 60.86 2.49
C ILE A 78 20.06 60.45 1.78
N SER A 79 20.15 59.41 0.94
CA SER A 79 18.97 58.81 0.30
C SER A 79 18.83 57.35 0.72
N PHE A 80 17.65 56.99 1.21
CA PHE A 80 17.28 55.62 1.54
C PHE A 80 15.85 55.37 1.09
N THR A 81 15.63 54.23 0.45
CA THR A 81 14.32 53.78 0.00
C THR A 81 14.16 52.30 0.31
N HIS A 82 13.00 51.96 0.84
CA HIS A 82 12.59 50.59 1.12
C HIS A 82 11.45 50.19 0.17
N THR A 83 11.38 48.90 -0.14
CA THR A 83 10.28 48.32 -0.89
C THR A 83 9.43 47.50 0.06
N ASP A 84 8.19 47.92 0.31
CA ASP A 84 7.24 47.12 1.09
C ASP A 84 6.99 45.77 0.39
N ARG A 85 7.25 44.70 1.13
CA ARG A 85 7.08 43.30 0.71
C ARG A 85 6.16 42.52 1.66
N LYS A 86 5.45 43.19 2.57
CA LYS A 86 4.59 42.53 3.57
C LYS A 86 3.56 41.59 2.92
N SER A 87 3.00 41.98 1.77
CA SER A 87 2.08 41.15 0.98
C SER A 87 2.74 39.87 0.44
N GLN A 88 4.00 39.93 0.01
CA GLN A 88 4.78 38.77 -0.43
C GLN A 88 5.06 37.82 0.74
N TYR A 89 5.38 38.35 1.93
CA TYR A 89 5.57 37.56 3.14
C TYR A 89 4.27 36.87 3.57
N GLN A 90 3.13 37.55 3.43
CA GLN A 90 1.82 36.96 3.70
C GLN A 90 1.49 35.82 2.73
N SER A 91 1.74 35.99 1.43
CA SER A 91 1.56 34.90 0.45
C SER A 91 2.47 33.71 0.75
N LEU A 92 3.70 33.96 1.19
CA LEU A 92 4.63 32.91 1.60
C LEU A 92 4.10 32.11 2.81
N TYR A 93 3.53 32.79 3.81
CA TYR A 93 2.85 32.14 4.94
C TYR A 93 1.72 31.21 4.46
N GLU A 94 0.86 31.68 3.57
CA GLU A 94 -0.28 30.90 3.06
C GLU A 94 0.18 29.64 2.31
N ASN A 95 1.23 29.76 1.50
CA ASN A 95 1.83 28.62 0.80
C ASN A 95 2.38 27.58 1.78
N PHE A 96 3.10 28.01 2.81
CA PHE A 96 3.60 27.10 3.84
C PHE A 96 2.47 26.48 4.68
N LEU A 97 1.36 27.19 4.90
CA LEU A 97 0.18 26.65 5.58
C LEU A 97 -0.46 25.51 4.78
N VAL A 98 -0.55 25.65 3.45
CA VAL A 98 -1.00 24.56 2.56
C VAL A 98 -0.08 23.36 2.68
N MET A 99 1.23 23.57 2.61
CA MET A 99 2.22 22.50 2.72
C MET A 99 2.18 21.80 4.08
N HIS A 100 2.03 22.57 5.17
CA HIS A 100 1.84 22.04 6.52
C HIS A 100 0.62 21.11 6.60
N ARG A 101 -0.53 21.56 6.08
CA ARG A 101 -1.76 20.75 6.06
C ARG A 101 -1.61 19.49 5.22
N PHE A 102 -0.98 19.60 4.06
CA PHE A 102 -0.71 18.45 3.20
C PHE A 102 0.18 17.42 3.90
N SER A 103 1.28 17.86 4.51
CA SER A 103 2.22 16.97 5.23
C SER A 103 1.58 16.20 6.38
N GLY A 104 0.51 16.72 6.99
CA GLY A 104 -0.25 16.01 8.03
C GLY A 104 -1.34 15.08 7.52
N ARG A 105 -1.68 15.10 6.22
CA ARG A 105 -2.74 14.27 5.61
C ARG A 105 -2.23 13.22 4.65
N ILE A 106 -0.93 13.22 4.34
CA ILE A 106 -0.36 12.34 3.34
C ILE A 106 -0.48 10.85 3.71
N GLY A 107 -0.44 10.50 5.00
CA GLY A 107 -0.71 9.15 5.48
C GLY A 107 -2.11 8.67 5.07
N ASP A 108 -3.16 9.39 5.48
CA ASP A 108 -4.53 9.08 5.07
C ASP A 108 -4.73 9.01 3.55
N ILE A 109 -3.97 9.81 2.79
CA ILE A 109 -4.02 9.80 1.33
C ILE A 109 -3.42 8.50 0.80
N VAL A 110 -2.23 8.10 1.26
CA VAL A 110 -1.57 6.85 0.88
C VAL A 110 -2.46 5.67 1.24
N ASP A 111 -2.94 5.60 2.48
CA ASP A 111 -3.79 4.51 2.97
C ASP A 111 -5.01 4.32 2.08
N ARG A 112 -5.73 5.41 1.76
CA ARG A 112 -6.97 5.35 0.98
C ARG A 112 -6.75 5.08 -0.50
N THR A 113 -5.66 5.57 -1.08
CA THR A 113 -5.47 5.56 -2.55
C THR A 113 -4.57 4.44 -3.04
N ILE A 114 -3.78 3.84 -2.15
CA ILE A 114 -2.80 2.81 -2.50
C ILE A 114 -3.05 1.55 -1.69
N ASP A 115 -2.98 1.64 -0.35
CA ASP A 115 -3.02 0.46 0.50
C ASP A 115 -4.38 -0.25 0.43
N GLU A 116 -5.47 0.49 0.62
CA GLU A 116 -6.83 -0.06 0.62
C GLU A 116 -7.19 -0.74 -0.73
N PRO A 117 -7.03 -0.11 -1.91
CA PRO A 117 -7.26 -0.80 -3.18
C PRO A 117 -6.38 -2.03 -3.37
N PHE A 118 -5.10 -1.97 -2.96
CA PHE A 118 -4.19 -3.09 -3.09
C PHE A 118 -4.64 -4.30 -2.25
N TYR A 119 -5.05 -4.09 -0.99
CA TYR A 119 -5.57 -5.17 -0.16
C TYR A 119 -6.86 -5.76 -0.72
N GLN A 120 -7.77 -4.92 -1.24
CA GLN A 120 -8.99 -5.38 -1.90
C GLN A 120 -8.69 -6.24 -3.14
N ASP A 121 -7.71 -5.85 -3.96
CA ASP A 121 -7.31 -6.60 -5.14
C ASP A 121 -6.67 -7.95 -4.79
N ILE A 122 -5.85 -8.01 -3.73
CA ILE A 122 -5.26 -9.26 -3.23
C ILE A 122 -6.34 -10.18 -2.64
N ASP A 123 -7.27 -9.65 -1.86
CA ASP A 123 -8.37 -10.44 -1.30
C ASP A 123 -9.23 -11.04 -2.42
N ALA A 124 -9.57 -10.23 -3.44
CA ALA A 124 -10.32 -10.70 -4.61
C ALA A 124 -9.55 -11.77 -5.39
N PHE A 125 -8.23 -11.62 -5.54
CA PHE A 125 -7.38 -12.62 -6.17
C PHE A 125 -7.35 -13.93 -5.39
N VAL A 126 -7.17 -13.88 -4.07
CA VAL A 126 -7.14 -15.06 -3.20
C VAL A 126 -8.51 -15.75 -3.18
N GLU A 127 -9.60 -14.99 -3.16
CA GLU A 127 -10.96 -15.54 -3.28
C GLU A 127 -11.15 -16.24 -4.62
N ALA A 128 -10.78 -15.61 -5.73
CA ALA A 128 -10.86 -16.25 -7.05
C ALA A 128 -10.03 -17.54 -7.11
N MET A 129 -8.82 -17.54 -6.55
CA MET A 129 -7.95 -18.73 -6.47
C MET A 129 -8.50 -19.84 -5.58
N ARG A 130 -9.17 -19.49 -4.47
CA ARG A 130 -9.87 -20.45 -3.60
C ARG A 130 -11.06 -21.08 -4.34
N ASP A 131 -11.82 -20.25 -5.05
CA ASP A 131 -13.02 -20.67 -5.76
C ASP A 131 -12.69 -21.41 -7.07
N LEU A 132 -11.47 -21.24 -7.60
CA LEU A 132 -10.81 -22.12 -8.57
C LEU A 132 -10.47 -23.47 -7.93
N SER A 133 -11.49 -24.22 -7.49
CA SER A 133 -11.29 -25.57 -7.00
C SER A 133 -10.89 -26.50 -8.15
N ILE A 134 -9.62 -26.93 -8.14
CA ILE A 134 -9.11 -27.97 -9.04
C ILE A 134 -9.87 -29.30 -8.89
N SER A 135 -10.67 -29.48 -7.83
CA SER A 135 -11.49 -30.68 -7.61
C SER A 135 -12.53 -30.91 -8.70
N GLU A 136 -13.00 -29.86 -9.37
CA GLU A 136 -14.01 -29.97 -10.42
C GLU A 136 -13.40 -30.17 -11.82
N ILE A 137 -12.08 -29.98 -11.96
CA ILE A 137 -11.39 -30.17 -13.22
C ILE A 137 -11.27 -31.67 -13.51
N LYS A 138 -11.90 -32.10 -14.60
CA LYS A 138 -11.81 -33.45 -15.14
C LYS A 138 -10.94 -33.47 -16.38
N THR A 139 -10.16 -34.54 -16.54
CA THR A 139 -9.34 -34.77 -17.73
C THR A 139 -9.49 -36.20 -18.24
N LYS A 140 -9.08 -36.46 -19.47
CA LYS A 140 -9.10 -37.80 -20.05
C LYS A 140 -8.25 -38.75 -19.19
N ASN A 141 -8.78 -39.93 -18.90
CA ASN A 141 -8.09 -40.93 -18.09
C ASN A 141 -6.77 -41.38 -18.73
N ARG A 142 -5.66 -40.88 -18.19
CA ARG A 142 -4.28 -41.29 -18.53
C ARG A 142 -3.58 -42.07 -17.41
N ILE A 143 -4.20 -42.12 -16.24
CA ILE A 143 -3.64 -42.73 -15.03
C ILE A 143 -4.11 -44.17 -14.82
N GLY A 144 -5.04 -44.65 -15.66
CA GLY A 144 -5.58 -46.00 -15.58
C GLY A 144 -6.57 -46.20 -14.43
N ALA A 145 -7.20 -45.13 -13.95
CA ALA A 145 -8.23 -45.23 -12.92
C ALA A 145 -9.44 -46.05 -13.43
N LYS A 146 -10.03 -46.86 -12.56
CA LYS A 146 -11.16 -47.72 -12.89
C LYS A 146 -12.36 -47.40 -12.01
N GLU A 147 -13.54 -47.77 -12.49
CA GLU A 147 -14.78 -47.74 -11.74
C GLU A 147 -15.46 -49.11 -11.76
N THR A 148 -16.25 -49.40 -10.74
CA THR A 148 -17.05 -50.61 -10.66
C THR A 148 -18.45 -50.30 -11.17
N ILE A 149 -18.89 -51.03 -12.19
CA ILE A 149 -20.26 -50.96 -12.69
C ILE A 149 -21.01 -52.24 -12.35
N VAL A 150 -22.29 -52.10 -12.03
CA VAL A 150 -23.20 -53.24 -11.80
C VAL A 150 -23.85 -53.60 -13.12
N VAL A 151 -23.68 -54.84 -13.55
CA VAL A 151 -24.29 -55.39 -14.76
C VAL A 151 -25.32 -56.47 -14.41
N PRO A 152 -26.40 -56.62 -15.19
CA PRO A 152 -27.38 -57.68 -14.97
C PRO A 152 -26.74 -59.06 -15.17
N GLY A 153 -26.83 -59.91 -14.14
CA GLY A 153 -26.39 -61.30 -14.17
C GLY A 153 -27.51 -62.25 -14.61
N THR A 154 -27.16 -63.54 -14.72
CA THR A 154 -28.12 -64.57 -15.12
C THR A 154 -29.10 -64.87 -13.97
N TYR A 155 -30.38 -65.12 -14.27
CA TYR A 155 -31.44 -65.38 -13.27
C TYR A 155 -31.68 -64.26 -12.24
N GLY A 156 -31.62 -62.99 -12.66
CA GLY A 156 -31.97 -61.85 -11.80
C GLY A 156 -30.93 -61.53 -10.73
N SER A 157 -29.74 -62.13 -10.81
CA SER A 157 -28.57 -61.74 -10.03
C SER A 157 -27.93 -60.46 -10.58
N GLN A 158 -27.16 -59.75 -9.75
CA GLN A 158 -26.35 -58.61 -10.18
C GLN A 158 -24.87 -59.02 -10.10
N GLU A 159 -24.10 -58.72 -11.15
CA GLU A 159 -22.65 -58.93 -11.17
C GLU A 159 -21.94 -57.57 -11.22
N THR A 160 -20.76 -57.47 -10.62
CA THR A 160 -19.93 -56.26 -10.66
C THR A 160 -18.70 -56.48 -11.52
N ILE A 161 -18.43 -55.54 -12.43
CA ILE A 161 -17.22 -55.57 -13.27
C ILE A 161 -16.45 -54.25 -13.15
N GLU A 162 -15.12 -54.32 -13.19
CA GLU A 162 -14.27 -53.13 -13.24
C GLU A 162 -14.06 -52.69 -14.70
N VAL A 163 -14.33 -51.42 -14.97
CA VAL A 163 -14.10 -50.79 -16.28
C VAL A 163 -13.24 -49.53 -16.13
N PRO A 164 -12.44 -49.15 -17.16
CA PRO A 164 -11.69 -47.90 -17.13
C PRO A 164 -12.64 -46.69 -17.10
N LYS A 165 -12.37 -45.72 -16.23
CA LYS A 165 -13.09 -44.44 -16.23
C LYS A 165 -12.82 -43.67 -17.53
N ALA A 166 -13.82 -42.95 -18.05
CA ALA A 166 -13.64 -42.08 -19.21
C ALA A 166 -12.83 -40.80 -18.87
N GLU A 167 -13.15 -40.21 -17.73
CA GLU A 167 -12.51 -39.01 -17.19
C GLU A 167 -12.04 -39.24 -15.75
N VAL A 168 -11.00 -38.51 -15.36
CA VAL A 168 -10.41 -38.54 -14.02
C VAL A 168 -10.26 -37.13 -13.46
N GLY A 169 -10.50 -36.99 -12.16
CA GLY A 169 -10.30 -35.75 -11.41
C GLY A 169 -9.18 -35.86 -10.38
N LEU A 170 -9.01 -34.81 -9.57
CA LEU A 170 -7.99 -34.75 -8.51
C LEU A 170 -8.08 -35.93 -7.53
N GLU A 171 -9.30 -36.33 -7.13
CA GLU A 171 -9.53 -37.44 -6.21
C GLU A 171 -9.04 -38.79 -6.77
N ASP A 172 -9.11 -38.98 -8.09
CA ASP A 172 -8.65 -40.21 -8.75
C ASP A 172 -7.11 -40.34 -8.74
N LEU A 173 -6.37 -39.28 -8.43
CA LEU A 173 -4.92 -39.36 -8.21
C LEU A 173 -4.57 -40.00 -6.87
N PHE A 174 -5.43 -39.82 -5.87
CA PHE A 174 -5.19 -40.24 -4.50
C PHE A 174 -5.97 -41.51 -4.11
N SER A 175 -6.92 -41.94 -4.94
CA SER A 175 -7.81 -43.07 -4.66
C SER A 175 -7.84 -44.11 -5.78
N GLY A 176 -8.21 -45.34 -5.41
CA GLY A 176 -8.46 -46.43 -6.35
C GLY A 176 -7.22 -47.19 -6.82
N SER A 177 -7.41 -48.03 -7.85
CA SER A 177 -6.42 -49.02 -8.29
C SER A 177 -5.41 -48.49 -9.33
N ASN A 178 -4.88 -47.28 -9.14
CA ASN A 178 -3.90 -46.66 -10.04
C ASN A 178 -2.49 -46.59 -9.43
N TYR A 179 -1.48 -46.29 -10.28
CA TYR A 179 -0.08 -46.25 -9.86
C TYR A 179 0.20 -45.19 -8.79
N TYR A 180 -0.41 -44.00 -8.90
CA TYR A 180 -0.14 -42.86 -8.03
C TYR A 180 -0.76 -43.03 -6.64
N ALA A 181 -1.98 -43.55 -6.55
CA ALA A 181 -2.62 -43.88 -5.27
C ALA A 181 -1.77 -44.88 -4.45
N ARG A 182 -1.23 -45.92 -5.11
CA ARG A 182 -0.33 -46.90 -4.45
C ARG A 182 1.00 -46.32 -4.04
N LEU A 183 1.52 -45.34 -4.79
CA LEU A 183 2.75 -44.63 -4.43
C LEU A 183 2.52 -43.80 -3.16
N MET A 184 1.41 -43.06 -3.09
CA MET A 184 1.02 -42.28 -1.91
C MET A 184 0.85 -43.16 -0.67
N GLU A 185 0.14 -44.29 -0.79
CA GLU A 185 0.02 -45.25 0.31
C GLU A 185 1.39 -45.73 0.79
N ARG A 186 2.34 -45.99 -0.11
CA ARG A 186 3.69 -46.43 0.27
C ARG A 186 4.48 -45.36 1.02
N GLU A 187 4.46 -44.12 0.53
CA GLU A 187 5.27 -43.02 1.08
C GLU A 187 4.70 -42.49 2.40
N TYR A 188 3.38 -42.61 2.64
CA TYR A 188 2.72 -42.10 3.84
C TYR A 188 2.30 -43.18 4.86
N ALA A 189 2.41 -44.48 4.52
CA ALA A 189 2.20 -45.57 5.48
C ALA A 189 3.50 -46.04 6.20
N SER A 190 4.64 -45.42 5.88
CA SER A 190 5.93 -45.60 6.57
C SER A 190 6.17 -44.55 7.65
#